data_AF-A0A958PTW4-F1
#
_entry.id   AF-A0A958PTW4-F1
#
_cell.length_a   1.000
_cell.length_b   1.000
_cell.length_c   1.000
_cell.angle_alpha   90.00
_cell.angle_beta   90.00
_cell.angle_gamma   90.00
#
_symmetry.space_group_name_H-M   'P 1'
#
loop_
_entity.id
_entity.type
_entity.pdbx_description
1 polymer ?
#
loop_
_entity_poly.entity_id
_entity_poly.type
_entity_poly.pdbx_seq_one_letter_code
_entity_poly.pdbx_strand_id
1 'polypeptide(L)'
;MLLSIEDLIDPDFQTYEELKQLKNDFLDQDEIFILLKPKEPRPLNKQELCALRSWIFDITEYRKDIRAVVSTLGIQWPKETDSKFQVTPILNPDCLRGEKNEEEQLKKSYAQLVTSPWKGSLIGNDGNDVGVLIYPNARSDSSFYGTFNLEVIDELKKSLFDNVLTKHPDLKAHWIGDGIFQYYLKTGYETVPGLNLLISLFVIIFFFFFLGTFKSSFLFLQLVTWISLPVYAGMAIFDHPIDVLSSSLSLMIFVASLEDFIFLSKLS
;
A
#
# COMPACT_ATOMS: atom_id res chain seq x y z
N MET A 1 2.00 7.92 16.37
CA MET A 1 2.91 7.50 15.29
C MET A 1 2.46 6.11 14.86
N LEU A 2 2.11 5.91 13.59
CA LEU A 2 1.86 4.57 13.06
C LEU A 2 3.21 3.87 12.91
N LEU A 3 3.34 2.65 13.43
CA LEU A 3 4.54 1.83 13.26
C LEU A 3 4.81 1.60 11.77
N SER A 4 5.98 2.04 11.29
CA SER A 4 6.59 1.48 10.08
C SER A 4 6.96 0.02 10.35
N ILE A 5 7.14 -0.79 9.30
CA ILE A 5 7.73 -2.14 9.43
C ILE A 5 9.08 -2.07 10.17
N GLU A 6 9.74 -0.95 10.06
CA GLU A 6 11.04 -0.66 10.66
C GLU A 6 10.96 -0.41 12.16
N ASP A 7 9.83 0.14 12.65
CA ASP A 7 9.59 0.32 14.08
C ASP A 7 9.23 -1.01 14.77
N LEU A 8 9.02 -2.08 13.98
CA LEU A 8 8.84 -3.44 14.48
C LEU A 8 10.19 -4.20 14.61
N ILE A 9 11.30 -3.64 14.11
CA ILE A 9 12.62 -4.24 14.24
C ILE A 9 13.19 -3.86 15.61
N ASP A 10 13.45 -4.86 16.45
CA ASP A 10 14.00 -4.66 17.79
C ASP A 10 15.37 -3.94 17.70
N PRO A 11 15.56 -2.79 18.37
CA PRO A 11 16.84 -2.10 18.44
C PRO A 11 17.98 -2.99 18.96
N ASP A 12 17.67 -4.04 19.71
CA ASP A 12 18.65 -4.99 20.25
C ASP A 12 19.16 -6.01 19.20
N PHE A 13 18.62 -6.01 17.97
CA PHE A 13 19.17 -6.83 16.88
C PHE A 13 20.56 -6.33 16.47
N GLN A 14 21.51 -7.27 16.35
CA GLN A 14 22.91 -6.99 15.99
C GLN A 14 23.06 -6.24 14.65
N THR A 15 22.09 -6.35 13.75
CA THR A 15 22.08 -5.73 12.42
C THR A 15 21.31 -4.42 12.34
N TYR A 16 20.74 -3.92 13.44
CA TYR A 16 19.88 -2.74 13.45
C TYR A 16 20.59 -1.48 12.90
N GLU A 17 21.81 -1.20 13.38
CA GLU A 17 22.60 -0.06 12.91
C GLU A 17 23.04 -0.20 11.45
N GLU A 18 23.36 -1.42 11.00
CA GLU A 18 23.71 -1.69 9.60
C GLU A 18 22.51 -1.48 8.66
N LEU A 19 21.32 -1.94 9.05
CA LEU A 19 20.07 -1.72 8.33
C LEU A 19 19.74 -0.22 8.25
N LYS A 20 19.92 0.51 9.35
CA LYS A 20 19.70 1.96 9.40
C LYS A 20 20.67 2.73 8.51
N GLN A 21 21.93 2.30 8.44
CA GLN A 21 22.91 2.87 7.50
C GLN A 21 22.54 2.57 6.05
N LEU A 22 22.19 1.31 5.74
CA LEU A 22 21.75 0.91 4.40
C LEU A 22 20.58 1.76 3.92
N LYS A 23 19.59 2.00 4.79
CA LYS A 23 18.43 2.85 4.48
C LYS A 23 18.82 4.26 4.07
N ASN A 24 19.77 4.87 4.78
CA ASN A 24 20.26 6.21 4.47
C ASN A 24 21.06 6.23 3.15
N ASP A 25 21.84 5.19 2.90
CA ASP A 25 22.69 5.08 1.72
C ASP A 25 21.88 4.82 0.43
N PHE A 26 20.80 4.04 0.52
CA PHE A 26 19.98 3.67 -0.63
C PHE A 26 18.74 4.56 -0.85
N LEU A 27 18.50 5.56 0.02
CA LEU A 27 17.30 6.43 -0.01
C LEU A 27 15.98 5.65 -0.12
N ASP A 28 16.00 4.41 0.39
CA ASP A 28 14.94 3.42 0.30
C ASP A 28 13.93 3.74 1.39
N GLN A 29 12.98 4.61 1.04
CA GLN A 29 11.93 5.04 1.96
C GLN A 29 10.61 5.07 1.19
N ASP A 30 9.72 4.17 1.61
CA ASP A 30 8.28 4.22 1.39
C ASP A 30 7.86 4.22 -0.08
N GLU A 31 8.44 3.30 -0.84
CA GLU A 31 8.14 3.12 -2.25
C GLU A 31 6.73 2.57 -2.47
N ILE A 32 6.14 3.01 -3.58
CA ILE A 32 4.88 2.52 -4.10
C ILE A 32 5.20 1.77 -5.38
N PHE A 33 5.02 0.45 -5.36
CA PHE A 33 5.23 -0.39 -6.53
C PHE A 33 3.89 -0.84 -7.13
N ILE A 34 3.72 -0.52 -8.41
CA ILE A 34 2.54 -0.83 -9.20
C ILE A 34 2.94 -1.88 -10.24
N LEU A 35 2.31 -3.04 -10.15
CA LEU A 35 2.44 -4.09 -11.14
C LEU A 35 1.20 -4.11 -12.02
N LEU A 36 1.38 -3.76 -13.29
CA LEU A 36 0.32 -3.77 -14.30
C LEU A 36 0.44 -5.02 -15.17
N LYS A 37 -0.63 -5.81 -15.23
CA LYS A 37 -0.69 -7.01 -16.07
C LYS A 37 -2.08 -7.21 -16.68
N PRO A 38 -2.18 -7.86 -17.84
CA PRO A 38 -3.49 -8.25 -18.37
C PRO A 38 -4.12 -9.37 -17.52
N LYS A 39 -5.45 -9.45 -17.55
CA LYS A 39 -6.21 -10.51 -16.84
C LYS A 39 -5.91 -11.90 -17.39
N GLU A 40 -5.68 -11.99 -18.69
CA GLU A 40 -5.21 -13.19 -19.38
C GLU A 40 -3.70 -13.11 -19.61
N PRO A 41 -2.96 -14.25 -19.61
CA PRO A 41 -1.51 -14.25 -19.76
C PRO A 41 -1.10 -13.85 -21.19
N ARG A 42 -0.93 -12.55 -21.42
CA ARG A 42 -0.42 -11.96 -22.67
C ARG A 42 0.46 -10.74 -22.37
N PRO A 43 1.39 -10.37 -23.26
CA PRO A 43 2.08 -9.09 -23.16
C PRO A 43 1.09 -7.91 -23.29
N LEU A 44 1.47 -6.75 -22.76
CA LEU A 44 0.69 -5.54 -22.97
C LEU A 44 0.81 -5.13 -24.44
N ASN A 45 -0.32 -4.70 -25.01
CA ASN A 45 -0.33 -4.18 -26.37
C ASN A 45 0.16 -2.73 -26.39
N LYS A 46 0.39 -2.21 -27.60
CA LYS A 46 0.85 -0.84 -27.81
C LYS A 46 -0.01 0.21 -27.12
N GLN A 47 -1.33 0.12 -27.26
CA GLN A 47 -2.24 1.14 -26.74
C GLN A 47 -2.17 1.20 -25.21
N GLU A 48 -2.11 0.03 -24.57
CA GLU A 48 -1.93 -0.12 -23.13
C GLU A 48 -0.60 0.49 -22.65
N LEU A 49 0.50 0.19 -23.34
CA LEU A 49 1.82 0.74 -23.02
C LEU A 49 1.89 2.26 -23.23
N CYS A 50 1.23 2.79 -24.27
CA CYS A 50 1.17 4.22 -24.52
C CYS A 50 0.31 4.97 -23.51
N ALA A 51 -0.83 4.40 -23.11
CA ALA A 51 -1.65 4.95 -22.03
C ALA A 51 -0.86 5.01 -20.72
N LEU A 52 -0.14 3.94 -20.39
CA LEU A 52 0.73 3.89 -19.22
C LEU A 52 1.87 4.91 -19.30
N ARG A 53 2.54 5.02 -20.45
CA ARG A 53 3.63 5.99 -20.67
C ARG A 53 3.15 7.43 -20.50
N SER A 54 1.99 7.76 -21.08
CA SER A 54 1.37 9.09 -20.91
C SER A 54 1.09 9.37 -19.45
N TRP A 55 0.48 8.41 -18.74
CA TRP A 55 0.19 8.55 -17.33
C TRP A 55 1.45 8.73 -16.47
N ILE A 56 2.51 7.94 -16.73
CA ILE A 56 3.81 8.09 -16.06
C ILE A 56 4.39 9.48 -16.32
N PHE A 57 4.34 9.97 -17.55
CA PHE A 57 4.81 11.31 -17.88
C PHE A 57 4.04 12.39 -17.10
N ASP A 58 2.71 12.28 -17.06
CA ASP A 58 1.86 13.23 -16.35
C ASP A 58 2.16 13.28 -14.84
N ILE A 59 2.36 12.11 -14.21
CA ILE A 59 2.74 12.09 -12.79
C ILE A 59 4.14 12.65 -12.57
N THR A 60 5.11 12.41 -13.47
CA THR A 60 6.48 12.93 -13.28
C THR A 60 6.59 14.43 -13.51
N GLU A 61 5.82 14.98 -14.44
CA GLU A 61 5.93 16.40 -14.83
C GLU A 61 5.11 17.31 -13.90
N TYR A 62 3.91 16.88 -13.49
CA TYR A 62 2.95 17.78 -12.85
C TYR A 62 2.85 17.61 -11.33
N ARG A 63 3.30 16.49 -10.75
CA ARG A 63 3.16 16.22 -9.32
C ARG A 63 4.44 16.54 -8.54
N LYS A 64 4.33 17.52 -7.63
CA LYS A 64 5.44 17.95 -6.76
C LYS A 64 5.63 17.09 -5.51
N ASP A 65 4.66 16.27 -5.20
CA ASP A 65 4.65 15.30 -4.10
C ASP A 65 5.34 13.98 -4.47
N ILE A 66 5.74 13.79 -5.73
CA ILE A 66 6.55 12.66 -6.19
C ILE A 66 8.00 13.12 -6.35
N ARG A 67 8.94 12.36 -5.78
CA ARG A 67 10.39 12.55 -5.92
C ARG A 67 10.91 11.96 -7.23
N ALA A 68 10.53 10.71 -7.50
CA ALA A 68 11.04 9.96 -8.65
C ALA A 68 10.06 8.86 -9.07
N VAL A 69 10.13 8.47 -10.34
CA VAL A 69 9.41 7.32 -10.90
C VAL A 69 10.39 6.48 -11.72
N VAL A 70 10.44 5.19 -11.45
CA VAL A 70 11.21 4.20 -12.19
C VAL A 70 10.23 3.19 -12.80
N SER A 71 10.39 2.84 -14.07
CA SER A 71 9.48 1.92 -14.74
C SER A 71 10.22 0.98 -15.67
N THR A 72 9.65 -0.21 -15.90
CA THR A 72 10.06 -1.13 -16.96
C THR A 72 10.18 -0.45 -18.33
N LEU A 73 9.33 0.55 -18.62
CA LEU A 73 9.37 1.31 -19.88
C LEU A 73 10.66 2.13 -20.04
N GLY A 74 11.32 2.46 -18.94
CA GLY A 74 12.58 3.19 -18.92
C GLY A 74 13.82 2.30 -19.03
N ILE A 75 13.68 0.96 -19.04
CA ILE A 75 14.84 0.06 -19.11
C ILE A 75 15.51 0.22 -20.46
N GLN A 76 16.78 0.61 -20.43
CA GLN A 76 17.59 0.81 -21.61
C GLN A 76 18.53 -0.36 -21.85
N TRP A 77 18.85 -0.60 -23.13
CA TRP A 77 19.81 -1.61 -23.54
C TRP A 77 20.83 -1.03 -24.51
N PRO A 78 22.12 -1.37 -24.35
CA PRO A 78 23.14 -0.95 -25.29
C PRO A 78 22.97 -1.71 -26.62
N LYS A 79 22.95 -0.96 -27.71
CA LYS A 79 22.99 -1.47 -29.08
C LYS A 79 24.23 -0.92 -29.75
N GLU A 80 25.15 -1.80 -30.06
CA GLU A 80 26.32 -1.48 -30.86
C GLU A 80 25.94 -1.60 -32.33
N THR A 81 26.16 -0.54 -33.11
CA THR A 81 25.96 -0.55 -34.56
C THR A 81 27.18 0.05 -35.21
N ASP A 82 27.91 -0.74 -36.02
CA ASP A 82 29.04 -0.38 -36.90
C ASP A 82 29.63 1.02 -36.63
N SER A 83 30.29 1.20 -35.47
CA SER A 83 30.97 2.43 -34.96
C SER A 83 30.20 3.36 -34.01
N LYS A 84 29.00 3.03 -33.55
CA LYS A 84 28.25 3.84 -32.55
C LYS A 84 27.68 2.96 -31.43
N PHE A 85 27.91 3.41 -30.20
CA PHE A 85 27.25 2.88 -29.02
C PHE A 85 25.98 3.71 -28.78
N GLN A 86 24.81 3.08 -28.93
CA GLN A 86 23.52 3.72 -28.65
C GLN A 86 22.85 2.99 -27.51
N VAL A 87 22.26 3.74 -26.58
CA VAL A 87 21.49 3.19 -25.48
C VAL A 87 20.03 3.52 -25.75
N THR A 88 19.22 2.49 -26.01
CA THR A 88 17.81 2.66 -26.41
C THR A 88 16.89 1.91 -25.46
N PRO A 89 15.69 2.43 -25.15
CA PRO A 89 14.71 1.70 -24.34
C PRO A 89 14.33 0.37 -24.99
N ILE A 90 14.23 -0.70 -24.20
CA ILE A 90 13.86 -2.04 -24.70
C ILE A 90 12.38 -2.05 -25.11
N LEU A 91 11.50 -1.53 -24.26
CA LEU A 91 10.11 -1.27 -24.57
C LEU A 91 9.95 0.19 -25.01
N ASN A 92 9.82 0.41 -26.32
CA ASN A 92 9.59 1.74 -26.88
C ASN A 92 8.46 1.71 -27.91
N PRO A 93 7.18 1.65 -27.48
CA PRO A 93 6.07 1.76 -28.40
C PRO A 93 6.07 3.14 -29.07
N ASP A 94 5.83 3.20 -30.38
CA ASP A 94 5.67 4.48 -31.08
C ASP A 94 4.26 5.00 -30.86
N CYS A 95 4.06 5.80 -29.82
CA CYS A 95 2.74 6.32 -29.47
C CYS A 95 2.16 7.35 -30.46
N LEU A 96 2.90 7.74 -31.51
CA LEU A 96 2.47 8.73 -32.51
C LEU A 96 2.08 8.10 -33.85
N ARG A 97 2.70 6.99 -34.26
CA ARG A 97 2.51 6.38 -35.59
C ARG A 97 2.07 4.94 -35.49
N GLY A 98 1.07 4.53 -36.27
CA GLY A 98 0.69 3.12 -36.40
C GLY A 98 1.58 2.39 -37.39
N GLU A 99 2.68 1.79 -36.95
CA GLU A 99 3.52 0.96 -37.81
C GLU A 99 2.99 -0.47 -37.94
N LYS A 100 3.09 -1.05 -39.14
CA LYS A 100 2.56 -2.39 -39.45
C LYS A 100 3.28 -3.56 -38.76
N ASN A 101 4.50 -3.35 -38.24
CA ASN A 101 5.34 -4.42 -37.67
C ASN A 101 5.55 -4.30 -36.14
N GLU A 102 4.80 -3.42 -35.49
CA GLU A 102 5.05 -3.06 -34.10
C GLU A 102 4.76 -4.20 -33.12
N GLU A 103 3.78 -5.06 -33.41
CA GLU A 103 3.48 -6.23 -32.57
C GLU A 103 4.64 -7.22 -32.54
N GLU A 104 5.32 -7.43 -33.67
CA GLU A 104 6.49 -8.31 -33.74
C GLU A 104 7.70 -7.69 -33.02
N GLN A 105 7.87 -6.36 -33.12
CA GLN A 105 8.90 -5.63 -32.37
C GLN A 105 8.65 -5.75 -30.87
N LEU A 106 7.42 -5.54 -30.40
CA LEU A 106 7.07 -5.69 -28.99
C LEU A 106 7.33 -7.10 -28.48
N LYS A 107 6.96 -8.14 -29.24
CA LYS A 107 7.26 -9.54 -28.90
C LYS A 107 8.77 -9.76 -28.72
N LYS A 108 9.60 -9.20 -29.60
CA LYS A 108 11.07 -9.28 -29.48
C LYS A 108 11.58 -8.52 -28.25
N SER A 109 11.05 -7.33 -27.99
CA SER A 109 11.39 -6.53 -26.80
C SER A 109 11.06 -7.27 -25.51
N TYR A 110 9.89 -7.89 -25.42
CA TYR A 110 9.51 -8.70 -24.26
C TYR A 110 10.39 -9.94 -24.09
N ALA A 111 10.75 -10.62 -25.17
CA ALA A 111 11.71 -11.73 -25.11
C ALA A 111 13.08 -11.27 -24.58
N GLN A 112 13.56 -10.10 -25.02
CA GLN A 112 14.80 -9.52 -24.54
C GLN A 112 14.72 -9.14 -23.05
N LEU A 113 13.59 -8.57 -22.61
CA LEU A 113 13.33 -8.24 -21.21
C LEU A 113 13.40 -9.45 -20.29
N VAL A 114 12.79 -10.57 -20.69
CA VAL A 114 12.83 -11.82 -19.92
C VAL A 114 14.24 -12.38 -19.80
N THR A 115 15.13 -12.10 -20.75
CA THR A 115 16.55 -12.48 -20.69
C THR A 115 17.46 -11.46 -20.00
N SER A 116 16.91 -10.31 -19.62
CA SER A 116 17.69 -9.23 -19.00
C SER A 116 17.96 -9.50 -17.51
N PRO A 117 18.95 -8.82 -16.91
CA PRO A 117 19.17 -8.86 -15.46
C PRO A 117 17.98 -8.38 -14.62
N TRP A 118 17.00 -7.72 -15.24
CA TRP A 118 15.80 -7.18 -14.57
C TRP A 118 14.67 -8.21 -14.41
N LYS A 119 14.84 -9.43 -14.94
CA LYS A 119 13.89 -10.53 -14.77
C LYS A 119 13.73 -10.85 -13.27
N GLY A 120 12.49 -10.93 -12.81
CA GLY A 120 12.14 -11.18 -11.42
C GLY A 120 12.16 -9.94 -10.52
N SER A 121 12.55 -8.77 -11.06
CA SER A 121 12.55 -7.51 -10.33
C SER A 121 11.53 -6.53 -10.93
N LEU A 122 11.83 -5.94 -12.09
CA LEU A 122 10.92 -4.98 -12.77
C LEU A 122 9.96 -5.64 -13.76
N ILE A 123 10.14 -6.94 -13.99
CA ILE A 123 9.34 -7.80 -14.87
C ILE A 123 9.20 -9.16 -14.19
N GLY A 124 7.99 -9.70 -14.18
CA GLY A 124 7.69 -11.03 -13.69
C GLY A 124 8.29 -12.12 -14.58
N ASN A 125 8.25 -13.35 -14.08
CA ASN A 125 8.88 -14.49 -14.75
C ASN A 125 8.32 -14.76 -16.16
N ASP A 126 7.05 -14.43 -16.37
CA ASP A 126 6.34 -14.64 -17.64
C ASP A 126 6.57 -13.48 -18.63
N GLY A 127 7.22 -12.40 -18.22
CA GLY A 127 7.52 -11.27 -19.11
C GLY A 127 6.33 -10.42 -19.53
N ASN A 128 5.16 -10.64 -18.95
CA ASN A 128 3.89 -10.11 -19.46
C ASN A 128 3.35 -8.93 -18.65
N ASP A 129 4.16 -8.41 -17.74
CA ASP A 129 3.83 -7.38 -16.77
C ASP A 129 4.78 -6.19 -16.88
N VAL A 130 4.30 -5.04 -16.42
CA VAL A 130 5.06 -3.80 -16.34
C VAL A 130 5.02 -3.30 -14.91
N GLY A 131 6.21 -3.12 -14.34
CA GLY A 131 6.42 -2.49 -13.04
C GLY A 131 6.56 -0.97 -13.16
N VAL A 132 5.97 -0.26 -12.22
CA VAL A 132 6.18 1.17 -11.99
C VAL A 132 6.43 1.38 -10.52
N LEU A 133 7.61 1.87 -10.19
CA LEU A 133 8.06 2.19 -8.84
C LEU A 133 8.01 3.70 -8.67
N ILE A 134 7.29 4.17 -7.66
CA ILE A 134 7.07 5.59 -7.38
C ILE A 134 7.65 5.88 -6.00
N TYR A 135 8.50 6.89 -5.93
CA TYR A 135 9.07 7.39 -4.69
C TYR A 135 8.38 8.71 -4.32
N PRO A 136 7.52 8.73 -3.30
CA PRO A 136 6.93 9.97 -2.82
C PRO A 136 7.99 10.86 -2.14
N ASN A 137 7.72 12.16 -2.06
CA ASN A 137 8.50 13.07 -1.23
C ASN A 137 8.16 12.84 0.24
N ALA A 138 9.21 12.79 1.09
CA ALA A 138 9.04 12.81 2.53
C ALA A 138 8.30 14.09 2.95
N ARG A 139 7.43 13.97 3.95
CA ARG A 139 6.76 15.15 4.53
C ARG A 139 7.77 16.00 5.30
N SER A 140 7.61 17.32 5.23
CA SER A 140 8.37 18.27 6.07
C SER A 140 7.93 18.26 7.53
N ASP A 141 6.70 17.81 7.80
CA ASP A 141 6.04 17.94 9.09
C ASP A 141 5.85 16.56 9.73
N SER A 142 6.08 16.47 11.05
CA SER A 142 5.89 15.25 11.84
C SER A 142 4.40 14.93 12.00
N SER A 143 3.79 14.36 10.96
CA SER A 143 2.40 13.91 11.01
C SER A 143 2.26 12.58 11.75
N PHE A 144 1.07 12.29 12.27
CA PHE A 144 0.81 11.09 13.08
C PHE A 144 0.93 9.77 12.28
N TYR A 145 0.82 9.82 10.94
CA TYR A 145 0.73 8.65 10.05
C TYR A 145 1.81 8.68 8.96
N GLY A 146 2.77 7.76 9.04
CA GLY A 146 3.78 7.54 7.99
C GLY A 146 4.78 8.68 7.81
N THR A 147 5.73 8.46 6.90
CA THR A 147 6.83 9.37 6.53
C THR A 147 6.47 10.30 5.34
N PHE A 148 5.41 9.99 4.60
CA PHE A 148 4.90 10.78 3.47
C PHE A 148 3.38 10.95 3.53
N ASN A 149 2.81 11.79 2.65
CA ASN A 149 1.36 11.96 2.60
C ASN A 149 0.68 10.73 1.97
N LEU A 150 0.00 9.92 2.77
CA LEU A 150 -0.70 8.72 2.29
C LEU A 150 -1.89 9.00 1.37
N GLU A 151 -2.46 10.22 1.37
CA GLU A 151 -3.53 10.63 0.44
C GLU A 151 -3.08 10.56 -1.03
N VAL A 152 -1.77 10.70 -1.25
CA VAL A 152 -1.13 10.58 -2.56
C VAL A 152 -1.45 9.25 -3.23
N ILE A 153 -1.63 8.18 -2.46
CA ILE A 153 -1.96 6.84 -2.96
C ILE A 153 -3.38 6.78 -3.51
N ASP A 154 -4.35 7.43 -2.87
CA ASP A 154 -5.73 7.51 -3.37
C ASP A 154 -5.79 8.27 -4.69
N GLU A 155 -5.07 9.39 -4.78
CA GLU A 155 -4.95 10.17 -6.00
C GLU A 155 -4.29 9.39 -7.13
N LEU A 156 -3.21 8.64 -6.83
CA LEU A 156 -2.54 7.78 -7.80
C LEU A 156 -3.45 6.65 -8.27
N LYS A 157 -4.16 5.98 -7.35
CA LYS A 157 -5.12 4.93 -7.68
C LYS A 157 -6.22 5.45 -8.59
N LYS A 158 -6.80 6.59 -8.25
CA LYS A 158 -7.84 7.26 -9.05
C LYS A 158 -7.29 7.68 -10.42
N SER A 159 -6.13 8.32 -10.45
CA SER A 159 -5.49 8.77 -11.69
C SER A 159 -5.17 7.60 -12.63
N LEU A 160 -4.62 6.49 -12.11
CA LEU A 160 -4.35 5.29 -12.91
C LEU A 160 -5.66 4.68 -13.42
N PHE A 161 -6.69 4.65 -12.58
CA PHE A 161 -7.99 4.11 -12.94
C PHE A 161 -8.64 4.92 -14.08
N ASP A 162 -8.71 6.24 -13.93
CA ASP A 162 -9.35 7.14 -14.88
C ASP A 162 -8.59 7.21 -16.22
N ASN A 163 -7.26 7.22 -16.17
CA ASN A 163 -6.43 7.45 -17.37
C ASN A 163 -6.06 6.16 -18.13
N VAL A 164 -5.94 5.03 -17.43
CA VAL A 164 -5.46 3.75 -17.99
C VAL A 164 -6.51 2.66 -17.88
N LEU A 165 -6.95 2.29 -16.68
CA LEU A 165 -7.77 1.08 -16.47
C LEU A 165 -9.19 1.22 -17.06
N THR A 166 -9.77 2.42 -17.06
CA THR A 166 -11.09 2.67 -17.66
C THR A 166 -11.07 2.48 -19.17
N LYS A 167 -9.96 2.82 -19.83
CA LYS A 167 -9.77 2.66 -21.29
C LYS A 167 -9.35 1.23 -21.67
N HIS A 168 -8.76 0.51 -20.72
CA HIS A 168 -8.22 -0.83 -20.92
C HIS A 168 -8.72 -1.77 -19.80
N PRO A 169 -10.00 -2.19 -19.82
CA PRO A 169 -10.62 -2.98 -18.75
C PRO A 169 -10.02 -4.39 -18.61
N ASP A 170 -9.25 -4.84 -19.60
CA ASP A 170 -8.54 -6.11 -19.58
C ASP A 170 -7.29 -6.07 -18.70
N LEU A 171 -6.85 -4.88 -18.27
CA LEU A 171 -5.72 -4.70 -17.38
C LEU A 171 -6.14 -4.81 -15.91
N LYS A 172 -5.20 -5.27 -15.10
CA LYS A 172 -5.29 -5.29 -13.64
C LYS A 172 -4.03 -4.68 -13.06
N ALA A 173 -4.20 -3.74 -12.15
CA ALA A 173 -3.12 -3.16 -11.36
C ALA A 173 -3.06 -3.83 -9.97
N HIS A 174 -1.87 -4.22 -9.56
CA HIS A 174 -1.57 -4.63 -8.20
C HIS A 174 -0.67 -3.57 -7.56
N TRP A 175 -1.01 -3.17 -6.34
CA TRP A 175 -0.29 -2.16 -5.58
C TRP A 175 0.40 -2.85 -4.41
N ILE A 176 1.71 -2.69 -4.32
CA ILE A 176 2.59 -3.31 -3.32
C ILE A 176 3.70 -2.32 -2.94
N GLY A 177 4.55 -2.68 -1.97
CA GLY A 177 5.58 -1.80 -1.41
C GLY A 177 5.18 -1.19 -0.07
N ASP A 178 6.16 -0.64 0.63
CA ASP A 178 6.01 -0.19 2.02
C ASP A 178 5.01 0.96 2.16
N GLY A 179 5.00 1.89 1.20
CA GLY A 179 4.02 2.97 1.20
C GLY A 179 2.57 2.49 1.07
N ILE A 180 2.35 1.41 0.31
CA ILE A 180 1.02 0.79 0.17
C ILE A 180 0.61 0.06 1.44
N PHE A 181 1.56 -0.61 2.12
CA PHE A 181 1.30 -1.24 3.40
C PHE A 181 0.89 -0.21 4.46
N GLN A 182 1.63 0.89 4.59
CA GLN A 182 1.29 1.98 5.51
C GLN A 182 -0.09 2.60 5.21
N TYR A 183 -0.42 2.75 3.92
CA TYR A 183 -1.75 3.21 3.51
C TYR A 183 -2.86 2.27 4.01
N TYR A 184 -2.71 0.95 3.81
CA TYR A 184 -3.73 0.00 4.26
C TYR A 184 -3.82 -0.09 5.78
N LEU A 185 -2.69 0.07 6.48
CA LEU A 185 -2.70 0.23 7.94
C LEU A 185 -3.54 1.44 8.33
N LYS A 186 -3.26 2.63 7.78
CA LYS A 186 -4.02 3.87 8.05
C LYS A 186 -5.51 3.67 7.79
N THR A 187 -5.88 3.11 6.64
CA THR A 187 -7.29 2.81 6.33
C THR A 187 -7.90 1.87 7.38
N GLY A 188 -7.15 0.85 7.82
CA GLY A 188 -7.54 -0.03 8.92
C GLY A 188 -7.87 0.76 10.18
N TYR A 189 -6.96 1.62 10.66
CA TYR A 189 -7.19 2.45 11.85
C TYR A 189 -8.40 3.38 11.71
N GLU A 190 -8.56 4.01 10.55
CA GLU A 190 -9.68 4.93 10.30
C GLU A 190 -11.03 4.21 10.34
N THR A 191 -11.08 2.89 10.10
CA THR A 191 -12.30 2.08 10.22
C THR A 191 -12.62 1.62 11.64
N VAL A 192 -11.65 1.58 12.56
CA VAL A 192 -11.83 1.06 13.93
C VAL A 192 -12.90 1.80 14.73
N PRO A 193 -12.98 3.15 14.73
CA PRO A 193 -14.04 3.85 15.46
C PRO A 193 -15.45 3.45 15.01
N GLY A 194 -15.64 3.23 13.70
CA GLY A 194 -16.92 2.76 13.16
C GLY A 194 -17.27 1.35 13.61
N LEU A 195 -16.27 0.46 13.65
CA LEU A 195 -16.44 -0.91 14.17
C LEU A 195 -16.79 -0.90 15.67
N ASN A 196 -16.08 -0.11 16.46
CA ASN A 196 -16.34 0.04 17.90
C ASN A 196 -17.75 0.58 18.17
N LEU A 197 -18.23 1.52 17.36
CA LEU A 197 -19.60 2.02 17.44
C LEU A 197 -20.64 0.93 17.11
N LEU A 198 -20.41 0.16 16.04
CA LEU A 198 -21.30 -0.94 15.64
C LEU A 198 -21.39 -2.00 16.73
N ILE A 199 -20.27 -2.37 17.34
CA ILE A 199 -20.23 -3.33 18.45
C ILE A 199 -20.95 -2.76 19.66
N SER A 200 -20.73 -1.50 20.01
CA SER A 200 -21.44 -0.85 21.12
C SER A 200 -22.96 -0.87 20.92
N LEU A 201 -23.45 -0.68 19.69
CA LEU A 201 -24.87 -0.84 19.36
C LEU A 201 -25.35 -2.29 19.52
N PHE A 202 -24.56 -3.25 19.02
CA PHE A 202 -24.86 -4.67 19.18
C PHE A 202 -25.00 -5.06 20.66
N VAL A 203 -24.17 -4.52 21.54
CA VAL A 203 -24.24 -4.73 23.00
C VAL A 203 -25.53 -4.22 23.58
N ILE A 204 -25.91 -2.98 23.24
CA ILE A 204 -27.14 -2.39 23.72
C ILE A 204 -28.32 -3.27 23.35
N ILE A 205 -28.36 -3.74 22.10
CA ILE A 205 -29.39 -4.65 21.61
C ILE A 205 -29.35 -6.00 22.35
N PHE A 206 -28.18 -6.60 22.50
CA PHE A 206 -27.99 -7.87 23.19
C PHE A 206 -28.50 -7.81 24.64
N PHE A 207 -28.01 -6.85 25.43
CA PHE A 207 -28.44 -6.67 26.82
C PHE A 207 -29.93 -6.33 26.92
N PHE A 208 -30.48 -5.56 25.97
CA PHE A 208 -31.91 -5.29 25.93
C PHE A 208 -32.75 -6.57 25.73
N PHE A 209 -32.36 -7.45 24.80
CA PHE A 209 -33.09 -8.70 24.55
C PHE A 209 -32.95 -9.73 25.69
N PHE A 210 -31.76 -9.89 26.27
CA PHE A 210 -31.52 -10.94 27.27
C PHE A 210 -31.84 -10.50 28.71
N LEU A 211 -31.62 -9.24 29.07
CA LEU A 211 -31.81 -8.74 30.43
C LEU A 211 -33.00 -7.78 30.55
N GLY A 212 -33.65 -7.44 29.43
CA GLY A 212 -34.84 -6.59 29.41
C GLY A 212 -34.60 -5.13 29.82
N THR A 213 -33.33 -4.70 30.00
CA THR A 213 -33.03 -3.37 30.54
C THR A 213 -31.85 -2.70 29.83
N PHE A 214 -32.07 -1.44 29.42
CA PHE A 214 -31.01 -0.57 28.88
C PHE A 214 -30.00 -0.12 29.95
N LYS A 215 -30.37 -0.17 31.23
CA LYS A 215 -29.48 0.23 32.33
C LYS A 215 -28.23 -0.64 32.38
N SER A 216 -28.39 -1.95 32.19
CA SER A 216 -27.27 -2.89 32.20
C SER A 216 -26.31 -2.67 31.04
N SER A 217 -26.81 -2.33 29.84
CA SER A 217 -25.93 -2.03 28.70
C SER A 217 -25.12 -0.75 28.91
N PHE A 218 -25.74 0.31 29.44
CA PHE A 218 -25.02 1.56 29.71
C PHE A 218 -23.95 1.39 30.79
N LEU A 219 -24.26 0.67 31.88
CA LEU A 219 -23.29 0.38 32.93
C LEU A 219 -22.10 -0.42 32.38
N PHE A 220 -22.37 -1.41 31.54
CA PHE A 220 -21.33 -2.22 30.91
C PHE A 220 -20.44 -1.39 29.97
N LEU A 221 -21.02 -0.56 29.09
CA LEU A 221 -20.24 0.32 28.21
C LEU A 221 -19.41 1.34 28.99
N GLN A 222 -19.96 1.86 30.09
CA GLN A 222 -19.25 2.78 30.97
C GLN A 222 -18.06 2.08 31.63
N LEU A 223 -18.21 0.83 32.07
CA LEU A 223 -17.12 0.03 32.62
C LEU A 223 -16.00 -0.19 31.60
N VAL A 224 -16.33 -0.64 30.38
CA VAL A 224 -15.34 -0.83 29.30
C VAL A 224 -14.60 0.46 28.99
N THR A 225 -15.31 1.60 28.97
CA THR A 225 -14.72 2.93 28.76
C THR A 225 -13.75 3.28 29.89
N TRP A 226 -14.14 3.06 31.15
CA TRP A 226 -13.29 3.33 32.31
C TRP A 226 -12.04 2.45 32.37
N ILE A 227 -12.09 1.22 31.85
CA ILE A 227 -10.92 0.34 31.76
C ILE A 227 -10.03 0.75 30.59
N SER A 228 -10.62 1.12 29.44
CA SER A 228 -9.86 1.49 28.24
C SER A 228 -9.14 2.83 28.40
N LEU A 229 -9.75 3.80 29.09
CA LEU A 229 -9.20 5.15 29.28
C LEU A 229 -7.78 5.16 29.90
N PRO A 230 -7.51 4.50 31.06
CA PRO A 230 -6.17 4.47 31.64
C PRO A 230 -5.16 3.70 30.78
N VAL A 231 -5.58 2.71 29.98
CA VAL A 231 -4.68 2.00 29.05
C VAL A 231 -4.21 2.95 27.96
N TYR A 232 -5.14 3.65 27.29
CA TYR A 232 -4.78 4.63 26.27
C TYR A 232 -4.04 5.84 26.85
N ALA A 233 -4.39 6.30 28.06
CA ALA A 233 -3.67 7.34 28.76
C ALA A 233 -2.22 6.92 29.09
N GLY A 234 -2.03 5.67 29.53
CA GLY A 234 -0.70 5.10 29.74
C GLY A 234 0.11 5.09 28.45
N MET A 235 -0.46 4.59 27.35
CA MET A 235 0.21 4.62 26.04
C MET A 235 0.61 6.04 25.61
N ALA A 236 -0.27 7.02 25.82
CA ALA A 236 0.01 8.41 25.52
C ALA A 236 1.11 9.04 26.40
N ILE A 237 1.20 8.66 27.68
CA ILE A 237 2.22 9.17 28.60
C ILE A 237 3.61 8.61 28.29
N PHE A 238 3.67 7.36 27.84
CA PHE A 238 4.93 6.68 27.50
C PHE A 238 5.32 6.82 26.02
N ASP A 239 4.64 7.69 25.27
CA ASP A 239 4.82 7.85 23.81
C ASP A 239 4.81 6.52 23.04
N HIS A 240 4.05 5.53 23.53
CA HIS A 240 3.91 4.27 22.83
C HIS A 240 3.00 4.45 21.61
N PRO A 241 3.46 4.04 20.41
CA PRO A 241 2.65 4.15 19.21
C PRO A 241 1.39 3.30 19.33
N ILE A 242 0.26 3.85 18.89
CA ILE A 242 -0.99 3.08 18.80
C ILE A 242 -0.87 2.18 17.57
N ASP A 243 -0.75 0.89 17.83
CA ASP A 243 -0.77 -0.17 16.83
C ASP A 243 -2.19 -0.74 16.62
N VAL A 244 -2.37 -1.62 15.62
CA VAL A 244 -3.71 -2.18 15.27
C VAL A 244 -4.27 -2.98 16.44
N LEU A 245 -3.39 -3.64 17.19
CA LEU A 245 -3.73 -4.45 18.36
C LEU A 245 -4.26 -3.58 19.50
N SER A 246 -3.56 -2.52 19.87
CA SER A 246 -3.99 -1.54 20.88
C SER A 246 -5.24 -0.79 20.45
N SER A 247 -5.43 -0.54 19.15
CA SER A 247 -6.69 0.03 18.63
C SER A 247 -7.88 -0.94 18.82
N SER A 248 -7.63 -2.26 18.75
CA SER A 248 -8.62 -3.32 19.00
C SER A 248 -8.78 -3.71 20.49
N LEU A 249 -8.03 -3.10 21.40
CA LEU A 249 -8.01 -3.48 22.82
C LEU A 249 -9.37 -3.29 23.51
N SER A 250 -10.10 -2.22 23.19
CA SER A 250 -11.47 -2.05 23.69
C SER A 250 -12.41 -3.17 23.23
N LEU A 251 -12.21 -3.70 22.02
CA LEU A 251 -12.97 -4.82 21.48
C LEU A 251 -12.60 -6.14 22.17
N MET A 252 -11.32 -6.34 22.48
CA MET A 252 -10.89 -7.52 23.25
C MET A 252 -11.42 -7.49 24.69
N ILE A 253 -11.32 -6.35 25.38
CA ILE A 253 -11.90 -6.14 26.72
C ILE A 253 -13.41 -6.40 26.67
N PHE A 254 -14.04 -5.91 25.61
CA PHE A 254 -15.46 -6.11 25.37
C PHE A 254 -15.86 -7.60 25.33
N VAL A 255 -15.20 -8.40 24.48
CA VAL A 255 -15.48 -9.83 24.33
C VAL A 255 -15.20 -10.59 25.62
N ALA A 256 -14.05 -10.33 26.26
CA ALA A 256 -13.67 -10.97 27.52
C ALA A 256 -14.68 -10.67 28.64
N SER A 257 -15.10 -9.41 28.77
CA SER A 257 -16.06 -9.00 29.81
C SER A 257 -17.45 -9.59 29.57
N LEU A 258 -17.86 -9.81 28.32
CA LEU A 258 -19.13 -10.44 27.98
C LEU A 258 -19.11 -11.95 28.28
N GLU A 259 -17.98 -12.62 28.04
CA GLU A 259 -17.78 -14.02 28.43
C GLU A 259 -17.91 -14.20 29.96
N ASP A 260 -17.20 -13.38 30.73
CA ASP A 260 -17.25 -13.39 32.19
C ASP A 260 -18.68 -13.14 32.71
N PHE A 261 -19.41 -12.20 32.10
CA PHE A 261 -20.78 -11.89 32.48
C PHE A 261 -21.73 -13.08 32.22
N ILE A 262 -21.62 -13.75 31.07
CA ILE A 262 -22.42 -14.93 30.75
C ILE A 262 -22.11 -16.06 31.74
N PHE A 263 -20.83 -16.27 32.07
CA PHE A 263 -20.43 -17.31 33.01
C PHE A 263 -21.02 -17.08 34.41
N LEU A 264 -20.93 -15.85 34.92
CA LEU A 264 -21.53 -15.48 36.22
C LEU A 264 -23.06 -15.61 36.21
N SER A 265 -23.72 -15.25 35.11
CA SER A 265 -25.19 -15.35 34.99
C SER A 265 -25.72 -16.79 34.97
N LYS A 266 -24.91 -17.77 34.55
CA LYS A 266 -25.27 -19.20 34.57
C LYS A 266 -25.08 -19.85 35.94
N LEU A 267 -24.32 -19.22 36.82
CA LEU A 267 -24.05 -19.69 38.18
C LEU A 267 -25.13 -19.27 39.19
N SER A 268 -26.01 -18.32 38.84
CA SER A 268 -27.19 -17.92 39.64
C SER A 268 -28.47 -18.61 39.18
#